data_AF-A0A969HYW3-F1
#
_entry.id   AF-A0A969HYW3-F1
#
_cell.length_a   1.000
_cell.length_b   1.000
_cell.length_c   1.000
_cell.angle_alpha   90.00
_cell.angle_beta   90.00
_cell.angle_gamma   90.00
#
_symmetry.space_group_name_H-M   'P 1'
#
loop_
_entity.id
_entity.type
_entity.pdbx_description
1 polymer ?
#
loop_
_entity_poly.entity_id
_entity_poly.type
_entity_poly.pdbx_seq_one_letter_code
_entity_poly.pdbx_strand_id
1 'polypeptide(L)' 'MISPLSFCGERAVPLATWFVHDRSPRVRKSAIDVLEDIGPPARVSAPEIAKYLDDPDEQVRLAASSALRILDPKLLPP' A
#
# COMPACT_ATOMS: atom_id res chain seq x y z
N MET A 1 13.35 19.59 7.11
CA MET A 1 12.40 19.53 8.24
C MET A 1 11.72 18.17 8.13
N ILE A 2 12.07 17.22 9.00
CA ILE A 2 11.56 15.86 8.95
C ILE A 2 10.21 15.89 9.67
N SER A 3 9.11 15.76 8.92
CA SER A 3 7.77 15.78 9.52
C SER A 3 7.66 14.66 10.57
N PRO A 4 7.10 14.90 11.77
CA PRO A 4 7.00 13.88 12.82
C PRO A 4 6.20 12.62 12.39
N LEU A 5 5.43 12.71 11.30
CA LEU A 5 4.79 11.58 10.64
C LEU A 5 5.78 10.62 9.95
N SER A 6 6.95 11.07 9.47
CA SER A 6 7.95 10.19 8.84
C SER A 6 8.53 9.17 9.82
N PHE A 7 8.64 9.51 11.11
CA PHE A 7 9.18 8.58 12.12
C PHE A 7 8.13 7.55 12.60
N CYS A 8 6.84 7.89 12.53
CA CYS A 8 5.75 6.95 12.75
C CYS A 8 5.42 6.12 11.49
N GLY A 9 5.60 6.70 10.31
CA GLY A 9 5.28 6.08 9.01
C GLY A 9 6.09 4.82 8.75
N GLU A 10 7.41 4.84 8.97
CA GLU A 10 8.24 3.63 8.82
C GLU A 10 7.83 2.49 9.76
N ARG A 11 7.45 2.80 11.00
CA ARG A 11 6.95 1.79 11.96
C ARG A 11 5.56 1.27 11.61
N ALA A 12 4.78 2.04 10.86
CA ALA A 12 3.47 1.62 10.38
C ALA A 12 3.56 0.68 9.17
N VAL A 13 4.68 0.67 8.42
CA VAL A 13 4.84 -0.17 7.22
C VAL A 13 4.59 -1.66 7.51
N PRO A 14 5.20 -2.31 8.52
CA PRO A 14 4.95 -3.73 8.77
C PRO A 14 3.51 -4.01 9.16
N LEU A 15 2.89 -3.12 9.95
CA LEU A 15 1.52 -3.29 10.42
C LEU A 15 0.51 -3.09 9.28
N ALA A 16 0.68 -2.06 8.46
CA ALA A 16 -0.17 -1.85 7.29
C ALA A 16 0.01 -2.99 6.27
N THR A 17 1.24 -3.47 6.06
CA THR A 17 1.50 -4.65 5.22
C THR A 17 0.79 -5.90 5.73
N TRP A 18 0.63 -6.06 7.04
CA TRP A 18 -0.16 -7.17 7.58
C TRP A 18 -1.65 -7.05 7.23
N PHE A 19 -2.22 -5.86 7.34
CA PHE A 19 -3.65 -5.61 7.10
C PHE A 19 -4.07 -5.65 5.63
N VAL A 20 -3.13 -5.63 4.67
CA VAL A 20 -3.49 -5.89 3.27
C VAL A 20 -4.08 -7.30 3.08
N HIS A 21 -3.87 -8.23 4.02
CA HIS A 21 -4.44 -9.58 3.98
C HIS A 21 -5.79 -9.73 4.69
N ASP A 22 -6.38 -8.64 5.18
CA ASP A 22 -7.63 -8.72 5.93
C ASP A 22 -8.78 -9.25 5.05
N ARG A 23 -9.72 -9.97 5.69
CA ARG A 23 -10.89 -10.51 4.99
C ARG A 23 -11.79 -9.40 4.46
N SER A 24 -11.85 -8.27 5.15
CA SER A 24 -12.64 -7.11 4.77
C SER A 24 -11.92 -6.32 3.67
N PRO A 25 -12.53 -6.16 2.48
CA PRO A 25 -11.94 -5.35 1.40
C PRO A 25 -11.71 -3.89 1.84
N ARG A 26 -12.57 -3.37 2.73
CA ARG A 26 -12.39 -2.03 3.30
C ARG A 26 -11.08 -1.91 4.09
N VAL A 27 -10.73 -2.94 4.86
CA VAL A 27 -9.49 -2.94 5.65
C VAL A 27 -8.28 -3.07 4.74
N ARG A 28 -8.34 -3.96 3.72
CA ARG A 28 -7.28 -4.08 2.71
C ARG A 28 -7.03 -2.75 2.01
N LYS A 29 -8.09 -2.10 1.53
CA LYS A 29 -8.02 -0.79 0.87
C LYS A 29 -7.39 0.26 1.78
N SER A 30 -7.85 0.39 3.02
CA SER A 30 -7.27 1.33 3.98
C SER A 30 -5.80 1.04 4.30
N ALA A 31 -5.40 -0.24 4.34
CA ALA A 31 -4.00 -0.61 4.54
C ALA A 31 -3.13 -0.16 3.36
N ILE A 32 -3.62 -0.32 2.13
CA ILE A 32 -2.92 0.12 0.92
C ILE A 32 -2.84 1.66 0.87
N ASP A 33 -3.91 2.38 1.21
CA ASP A 33 -3.90 3.85 1.28
C ASP A 33 -2.84 4.35 2.27
N VAL A 34 -2.72 3.72 3.44
CA VAL A 34 -1.70 4.08 4.43
C VAL A 34 -0.29 3.85 3.89
N LEU A 35 -0.06 2.74 3.17
CA LEU A 35 1.24 2.47 2.54
C LEU A 35 1.56 3.49 1.43
N GLU A 36 0.55 3.91 0.68
CA GLU A 36 0.66 4.99 -0.30
C GLU A 36 1.04 6.33 0.35
N ASP A 37 0.34 6.72 1.42
CA ASP A 37 0.58 7.96 2.17
C ASP A 37 1.97 8.00 2.84
N ILE A 38 2.49 6.83 3.27
CA ILE A 38 3.86 6.71 3.77
C ILE A 38 4.88 6.97 2.64
N GLY A 39 4.57 6.55 1.41
CA GLY A 39 5.40 6.81 0.23
C GLY A 39 6.68 5.96 0.18
N PRO A 40 7.80 6.48 -0.34
CA PRO A 40 9.00 5.68 -0.66
C PRO A 40 9.51 4.69 0.42
N PRO A 41 9.42 4.98 1.74
CA PRO A 41 9.78 3.99 2.78
C PRO A 41 8.91 2.72 2.75
N ALA A 42 7.66 2.80 2.29
CA ALA A 42 6.76 1.65 2.13
C ALA A 42 7.02 0.85 0.84
N ARG A 43 8.03 1.21 0.03
CA ARG A 43 8.37 0.48 -1.20
C ARG A 43 8.66 -1.01 -0.96
N VAL A 44 9.13 -1.36 0.23
CA VAL A 44 9.34 -2.76 0.65
C VAL A 44 8.06 -3.61 0.57
N SER A 45 6.88 -2.97 0.65
CA SER A 45 5.57 -3.61 0.54
C SER A 45 5.05 -3.69 -0.89
N ALA A 46 5.70 -3.03 -1.85
CA ALA A 46 5.21 -2.95 -3.23
C ALA A 46 5.01 -4.32 -3.91
N PRO A 47 5.90 -5.32 -3.76
CA PRO A 47 5.65 -6.66 -4.30
C PRO A 47 4.40 -7.34 -3.73
N GLU A 48 4.06 -7.04 -2.47
CA GLU A 48 2.85 -7.59 -1.84
C GLU A 48 1.59 -6.86 -2.32
N ILE A 49 1.65 -5.53 -2.46
CA ILE A 49 0.56 -4.71 -3.00
C ILE A 49 0.22 -5.13 -4.44
N ALA A 50 1.21 -5.52 -5.25
CA ALA A 50 0.99 -5.96 -6.63
C ALA A 50 0.03 -7.14 -6.77
N LYS A 51 -0.07 -8.00 -5.75
CA LYS A 51 -1.03 -9.11 -5.74
C LYS A 51 -2.49 -8.65 -5.70
N TYR A 52 -2.74 -7.41 -5.29
CA TYR A 52 -4.08 -6.82 -5.15
C TYR A 52 -4.53 -6.03 -6.39
N LEU A 53 -3.72 -6.01 -7.45
CA LEU A 53 -4.16 -5.52 -8.76
C LEU A 53 -5.31 -6.37 -9.35
N ASP A 54 -5.43 -7.62 -8.90
CA ASP A 54 -6.50 -8.56 -9.27
C ASP A 54 -7.49 -8.83 -8.13
N ASP A 55 -7.52 -7.98 -7.09
CA ASP A 55 -8.46 -8.15 -5.97
C ASP A 55 -9.93 -8.17 -6.48
N PRO A 56 -10.82 -9.03 -5.93
CA PRO A 56 -12.22 -9.04 -6.33
C PRO A 56 -12.93 -7.70 -6.11
N ASP A 57 -12.52 -6.93 -5.10
CA ASP A 57 -13.06 -5.61 -4.83
C ASP A 57 -12.39 -4.54 -5.70
N GLU A 58 -13.21 -3.78 -6.43
CA GLU A 58 -12.74 -2.74 -7.34
C GLU A 58 -11.97 -1.62 -6.65
N GLN A 59 -12.39 -1.23 -5.43
CA GLN A 59 -11.72 -0.16 -4.70
C GLN A 59 -10.32 -0.58 -4.25
N VAL A 60 -10.16 -1.87 -3.93
CA VAL A 60 -8.85 -2.44 -3.60
C VAL A 60 -7.93 -2.44 -4.83
N ARG A 61 -8.42 -2.83 -6.02
CA ARG A 61 -7.62 -2.78 -7.27
C ARG A 61 -7.16 -1.36 -7.62
N LEU A 62 -8.04 -0.38 -7.46
CA LEU A 62 -7.72 1.03 -7.71
C LEU A 62 -6.68 1.56 -6.71
N ALA A 63 -6.84 1.23 -5.43
CA ALA A 63 -5.87 1.60 -4.40
C ALA A 63 -4.50 0.95 -4.67
N ALA A 64 -4.46 -0.34 -5.01
CA ALA A 64 -3.21 -1.03 -5.36
C ALA A 64 -2.51 -0.37 -6.55
N SER A 65 -3.27 -0.01 -7.59
CA SER A 65 -2.73 0.68 -8.76
C SER A 65 -2.18 2.07 -8.43
N SER A 66 -2.87 2.83 -7.56
CA SER A 66 -2.42 4.15 -7.11
C SER A 66 -1.14 4.05 -6.29
N ALA A 67 -1.15 3.19 -5.27
CA ALA A 67 -0.01 2.95 -4.41
C ALA A 67 1.23 2.51 -5.21
N LEU A 68 1.10 1.60 -6.16
CA LEU A 68 2.23 1.17 -6.99
C LEU A 68 2.82 2.29 -7.86
N ARG A 69 2.03 3.26 -8.32
CA ARG A 69 2.60 4.44 -9.02
C ARG A 69 3.56 5.25 -8.14
N ILE A 70 3.37 5.24 -6.82
CA ILE A 70 4.22 5.97 -5.88
C ILE A 70 5.36 5.08 -5.39
N LEU A 71 5.07 3.82 -5.10
CA LEU A 71 5.99 2.90 -4.44
C LEU A 71 6.94 2.19 -5.42
N ASP A 72 6.41 1.62 -6.50
CA ASP A 72 7.20 1.01 -7.55
C ASP A 72 6.42 0.88 -8.88
N PRO A 73 6.47 1.89 -9.77
CA PRO A 73 5.72 1.89 -11.02
C PRO A 73 6.01 0.70 -11.94
N LYS A 74 7.15 0.02 -11.76
CA LYS A 74 7.55 -1.12 -12.60
C LYS A 74 6.70 -2.36 -12.36
N LEU A 75 5.95 -2.40 -11.26
CA LEU A 75 5.05 -3.50 -10.92
C LEU A 75 3.64 -3.32 -11.50
N LEU A 76 3.37 -2.19 -12.16
CA LEU A 76 2.12 -2.01 -12.89
C LEU A 76 2.16 -2.80 -14.20
N PRO A 77 1.02 -3.38 -14.62
CA PRO A 77 0.89 -3.98 -15.93
C PRO A 77 1.11 -2.92 -17.03
N PRO A 78 1.56 -3.35 -18.23
CA PRO A 78 1.82 -2.47 -19.36
C PRO A 78 0.56 -1.74 -19.85
#